data_AF-A0A2S0NFL7-F1
#
_entry.id   AF-A0A2S0NFL7-F1
#
_cell.length_a   1.000
_cell.length_b   1.000
_cell.length_c   1.000
_cell.angle_alpha   90.00
_cell.angle_beta   90.00
_cell.angle_gamma   90.00
#
_symmetry.space_group_name_H-M   'P 1'
#
loop_
_entity.id
_entity.type
_entity.pdbx_description
1 polymer ?
#
loop_
_entity_poly.entity_id
_entity_poly.type
_entity_poly.pdbx_seq_one_letter_code
_entity_poly.pdbx_strand_id
1 'polypeptide(L)'
;MKSDAQREWEVREFDRLYERMRGALAIFGDDDGTLARGSYWIHEDYWGVRQIKVYVPDRTLTADFVEALRRTLHDMPDWEIVVACCPDDLKTPRAEMGLYVRHDVVLDGLIRALLPGHLKTIAFHLGRPIRADDQPLDWGDWPPTPNPFGVSA
;
A
#
# COMPACT_ATOMS: atom_id res chain seq x y z
N MET A 1 -21.09 -6.35 -13.95
CA MET A 1 -20.97 -4.91 -14.23
C MET A 1 -21.55 -4.16 -13.05
N LYS A 2 -20.78 -3.28 -12.40
CA LYS A 2 -21.26 -2.46 -11.28
C LYS A 2 -22.29 -1.43 -11.80
N SER A 3 -23.26 -1.06 -10.97
CA SER A 3 -24.15 0.06 -11.30
C SER A 3 -23.42 1.39 -11.14
N ASP A 4 -23.91 2.45 -11.79
CA ASP A 4 -23.35 3.80 -11.63
C ASP A 4 -23.40 4.25 -10.16
N ALA A 5 -24.50 3.98 -9.47
CA ALA A 5 -24.65 4.26 -8.05
C ALA A 5 -23.64 3.52 -7.17
N GLN A 6 -23.32 2.25 -7.49
CA GLN A 6 -22.28 1.50 -6.79
C GLN A 6 -20.91 2.11 -7.05
N ARG A 7 -20.60 2.45 -8.30
CA ARG A 7 -19.32 3.07 -8.67
C ARG A 7 -19.12 4.42 -7.95
N GLU A 8 -20.14 5.27 -7.94
CA GLU A 8 -20.10 6.55 -7.23
C GLU A 8 -19.91 6.38 -5.72
N TRP A 9 -20.56 5.37 -5.12
CA TRP A 9 -20.36 5.06 -3.71
C TRP A 9 -18.93 4.63 -3.42
N GLU A 10 -18.35 3.77 -4.26
CA GLU A 10 -16.96 3.32 -4.09
C GLU A 10 -15.95 4.46 -4.26
N VAL A 11 -16.18 5.39 -5.21
CA VAL A 11 -15.34 6.59 -5.36
C VAL A 11 -15.39 7.46 -4.11
N ARG A 12 -16.58 7.69 -3.52
CA ARG A 12 -16.68 8.47 -2.27
C ARG A 12 -15.97 7.80 -1.10
N GLU A 13 -16.06 6.48 -1.00
CA GLU A 13 -15.35 5.74 0.05
C GLU A 13 -13.83 5.72 -0.19
N PHE A 14 -13.38 5.68 -1.45
CA PHE A 14 -11.99 5.85 -1.81
C PHE A 14 -11.45 7.20 -1.32
N ASP A 15 -12.13 8.31 -1.67
CA ASP A 15 -11.71 9.66 -1.27
C ASP A 15 -11.63 9.79 0.26
N ARG A 16 -12.61 9.20 0.96
CA ARG A 16 -12.63 9.19 2.42
C ARG A 16 -11.46 8.40 3.02
N LEU A 17 -11.12 7.24 2.45
CA LEU A 17 -9.98 6.44 2.90
C LEU A 17 -8.66 7.16 2.61
N TYR A 18 -8.53 7.75 1.42
CA TYR A 18 -7.37 8.53 1.00
C TYR A 18 -7.08 9.67 1.99
N GLU A 19 -8.08 10.49 2.32
CA GLU A 19 -7.93 11.59 3.29
C GLU A 19 -7.58 11.10 4.70
N ARG A 20 -8.19 9.99 5.14
CA ARG A 20 -7.85 9.36 6.42
C ARG A 20 -6.40 8.88 6.45
N MET A 21 -5.92 8.28 5.37
CA MET A 21 -4.53 7.85 5.24
C MET A 21 -3.57 9.03 5.27
N ARG A 22 -3.84 10.12 4.52
CA ARG A 22 -3.02 11.35 4.58
C ARG A 22 -2.91 11.89 6.01
N GLY A 23 -4.03 11.98 6.72
CA GLY A 23 -4.05 12.45 8.10
C GLY A 23 -3.28 11.52 9.06
N ALA A 24 -3.44 10.21 8.91
CA ALA A 24 -2.77 9.22 9.75
C ALA A 24 -1.26 9.15 9.48
N LEU A 25 -0.83 9.33 8.23
CA LEU A 25 0.55 9.20 7.82
C LEU A 25 1.39 10.47 7.98
N ALA A 26 0.77 11.63 8.19
CA ALA A 26 1.48 12.92 8.33
C ALA A 26 2.57 12.92 9.42
N ILE A 27 2.46 12.10 10.46
CA ILE A 27 3.49 11.98 11.51
C ILE A 27 4.76 11.26 11.04
N PHE A 28 4.70 10.50 9.95
CA PHE A 28 5.82 9.76 9.38
C PHE A 28 6.55 10.54 8.27
N GLY A 29 6.07 11.74 7.95
CA GLY A 29 6.66 12.66 6.98
C GLY A 29 5.68 13.06 5.87
N ASP A 30 6.25 13.53 4.75
CA ASP A 30 5.47 14.12 3.66
C ASP A 30 5.10 13.09 2.58
N ASP A 31 3.87 13.22 2.08
CA ASP A 31 3.45 12.66 0.79
C ASP A 31 4.00 13.55 -0.34
N ASP A 32 4.83 13.00 -1.22
CA ASP A 32 5.49 13.79 -2.28
C ASP A 32 5.04 13.42 -3.71
N GLY A 33 4.06 12.52 -3.86
CA GLY A 33 3.54 12.13 -5.16
C GLY A 33 4.50 11.38 -6.09
N THR A 34 5.79 11.24 -5.74
CA THR A 34 6.86 10.83 -6.67
C THR A 34 7.96 9.99 -6.03
N LEU A 35 7.97 9.85 -4.70
CA LEU A 35 9.05 9.29 -3.88
C LEU A 35 10.44 9.89 -4.12
N ALA A 36 10.54 11.04 -4.79
CA ALA A 36 11.80 11.72 -5.04
C ALA A 36 12.39 12.36 -3.77
N ARG A 37 11.54 12.81 -2.83
CA ARG A 37 11.93 13.49 -1.59
C ARG A 37 11.04 13.16 -0.38
N GLY A 38 9.91 12.52 -0.61
CA GLY A 38 8.90 12.20 0.38
C GLY A 38 9.24 11.00 1.22
N SER A 39 8.41 10.83 2.24
CA SER A 39 8.46 9.67 3.13
C SER A 39 7.54 8.56 2.64
N TYR A 40 6.53 8.86 1.85
CA TYR A 40 5.63 7.91 1.19
C TYR A 40 4.92 8.59 0.01
N TRP A 41 4.19 7.81 -0.78
CA TRP A 41 3.30 8.29 -1.83
C TRP A 41 2.00 7.48 -1.82
N ILE A 42 0.86 8.12 -1.56
CA ILE A 42 -0.45 7.48 -1.68
C ILE A 42 -0.94 7.65 -3.13
N HIS A 43 -1.26 6.54 -3.78
CA HIS A 43 -1.75 6.57 -5.16
C HIS A 43 -3.19 7.12 -5.19
N GLU A 44 -3.42 8.20 -5.95
CA GLU A 44 -4.64 9.02 -5.88
C GLU A 44 -5.79 8.52 -6.77
N ASP A 45 -5.54 7.51 -7.61
CA ASP A 45 -6.56 7.04 -8.56
C ASP A 45 -7.31 5.80 -8.06
N TYR A 46 -8.64 5.87 -8.14
CA TYR A 46 -9.53 4.71 -7.94
C TYR A 46 -9.70 3.90 -9.23
N TRP A 47 -9.21 2.66 -9.25
CA TRP A 47 -9.24 1.80 -10.45
C TRP A 47 -10.40 0.80 -10.46
N GLY A 48 -11.48 1.09 -9.74
CA GLY A 48 -12.68 0.25 -9.74
C GLY A 48 -12.61 -0.96 -8.80
N VAL A 49 -11.57 -1.04 -7.97
CA VAL A 49 -11.36 -2.09 -6.97
C VAL A 49 -11.21 -1.46 -5.60
N ARG A 50 -11.72 -2.10 -4.53
CA ARG A 50 -11.70 -1.58 -3.15
C ARG A 50 -10.30 -1.70 -2.51
N GLN A 51 -9.32 -1.13 -3.19
CA GLN A 51 -7.92 -1.15 -2.83
C GLN A 51 -7.33 0.23 -3.03
N ILE A 52 -6.44 0.63 -2.13
CA ILE A 52 -5.62 1.84 -2.27
C ILE A 52 -4.16 1.46 -2.07
N LYS A 53 -3.28 2.05 -2.87
CA LYS A 53 -1.86 1.72 -2.87
C LYS A 53 -1.06 2.84 -2.23
N VAL A 54 -0.09 2.47 -1.41
CA VAL A 54 0.91 3.38 -0.87
C VAL A 54 2.30 2.84 -1.19
N TYR A 55 3.14 3.68 -1.77
CA TYR A 55 4.54 3.39 -1.98
C TYR A 55 5.34 3.96 -0.82
N VAL A 56 6.28 3.17 -0.31
CA VAL A 56 7.04 3.54 0.89
C VAL A 56 8.51 3.16 0.70
N PRO A 57 9.45 4.09 0.87
CA PRO A 57 10.87 3.79 0.94
C PRO A 57 11.16 2.87 2.13
N ASP A 58 12.23 2.09 2.03
CA ASP A 58 12.69 1.18 3.09
C ASP A 58 12.94 1.88 4.43
N ARG A 59 13.40 3.13 4.42
CA ARG A 59 13.62 3.97 5.61
C ARG A 59 12.35 4.35 6.37
N THR A 60 11.21 4.41 5.69
CA THR A 60 9.93 4.83 6.28
C THR A 60 9.08 3.63 6.73
N LEU A 61 9.28 2.47 6.09
CA LEU A 61 8.51 1.27 6.41
C LEU A 61 8.83 0.76 7.82
N THR A 62 7.91 0.98 8.75
CA THR A 62 7.99 0.55 10.14
C THR A 62 6.70 -0.16 10.56
N ALA A 63 6.73 -0.87 11.70
CA ALA A 63 5.53 -1.50 12.24
C ALA A 63 4.45 -0.46 12.61
N ASP A 64 4.86 0.70 13.12
CA ASP A 64 3.96 1.80 13.48
C ASP A 64 3.32 2.43 12.24
N PHE A 65 4.05 2.57 11.13
CA PHE A 65 3.50 3.03 9.85
C PHE A 65 2.38 2.11 9.37
N VAL A 66 2.62 0.79 9.41
CA VAL A 66 1.62 -0.21 8.98
C VAL A 66 0.42 -0.26 9.93
N GLU A 67 0.64 -0.12 11.24
CA GLU A 67 -0.45 -0.05 12.21
C GLU A 67 -1.29 1.23 12.04
N ALA A 68 -0.67 2.37 11.71
CA ALA A 68 -1.38 3.60 11.39
C ALA A 68 -2.31 3.42 10.19
N LEU A 69 -1.81 2.79 9.11
CA LEU A 69 -2.63 2.42 7.96
C LEU A 69 -3.79 1.50 8.34
N ARG A 70 -3.50 0.42 9.08
CA ARG A 70 -4.51 -0.56 9.51
C ARG A 70 -5.67 0.09 10.26
N ARG A 71 -5.38 1.06 11.13
CA ARG A 71 -6.41 1.79 11.88
C ARG A 71 -7.34 2.62 11.00
N THR A 72 -6.89 3.09 9.84
CA THR A 72 -7.76 3.82 8.90
C THR A 72 -8.88 2.95 8.33
N LEU A 73 -8.68 1.62 8.30
CA LEU A 73 -9.62 0.63 7.79
C LEU A 73 -10.66 0.15 8.83
N HIS A 74 -10.61 0.63 10.08
CA HIS A 74 -11.50 0.15 11.15
C HIS A 74 -12.99 0.19 10.77
N ASP A 75 -13.43 1.26 10.11
CA ASP A 75 -14.84 1.41 9.67
C ASP A 75 -15.06 1.00 8.19
N MET A 76 -14.05 0.40 7.56
CA MET A 76 -14.02 0.10 6.12
C MET A 76 -13.49 -1.34 5.89
N PRO A 77 -14.16 -2.37 6.44
CA PRO A 77 -13.63 -3.74 6.45
C PRO A 77 -13.50 -4.38 5.06
N ASP A 78 -14.24 -3.85 4.08
CA ASP A 78 -14.22 -4.31 2.69
C ASP A 78 -13.10 -3.67 1.85
N TRP A 79 -12.26 -2.82 2.46
CA TRP A 79 -11.14 -2.14 1.81
C TRP A 79 -9.81 -2.76 2.21
N GLU A 80 -8.85 -2.73 1.29
CA GLU A 80 -7.48 -3.19 1.48
C GLU A 80 -6.49 -2.08 1.13
N ILE A 81 -5.43 -1.94 1.93
CA ILE A 81 -4.32 -1.05 1.61
C ILE A 81 -3.14 -1.91 1.16
N VAL A 82 -2.61 -1.64 -0.03
CA VAL A 82 -1.38 -2.29 -0.53
C VAL A 82 -0.20 -1.39 -0.26
N VAL A 83 0.72 -1.85 0.57
CA VAL A 83 1.97 -1.17 0.88
C VAL A 83 3.07 -1.74 -0.01
N ALA A 84 3.47 -1.01 -1.04
CA ALA A 84 4.59 -1.38 -1.90
C ALA A 84 5.90 -0.83 -1.33
N CYS A 85 6.77 -1.73 -0.86
CA CYS A 85 8.10 -1.34 -0.39
C CYS A 85 8.98 -1.01 -1.59
N CYS A 86 9.59 0.17 -1.60
CA CYS A 86 10.50 0.65 -2.63
C CYS A 86 11.87 0.91 -2.01
N PRO A 87 12.71 -0.12 -1.76
CA PRO A 87 14.06 0.07 -1.27
C PRO A 87 14.85 1.05 -2.15
N ASP A 88 15.57 1.97 -1.53
CA ASP A 88 16.33 3.02 -2.24
C ASP A 88 17.37 2.44 -3.22
N ASP A 89 17.84 1.21 -2.98
CA ASP A 89 18.82 0.50 -3.80
C ASP A 89 18.20 -0.30 -4.97
N LEU A 90 16.86 -0.46 -4.99
CA LEU A 90 16.14 -1.13 -6.07
C LEU A 90 15.65 -0.10 -7.10
N LYS A 91 16.25 -0.13 -8.29
CA LYS A 91 15.89 0.73 -9.44
C LYS A 91 14.44 0.56 -9.93
N THR A 92 13.72 -0.46 -9.48
CA THR A 92 12.34 -0.73 -9.93
C THR A 92 11.54 -1.33 -8.79
N PRO A 93 10.38 -0.74 -8.43
CA PRO A 93 9.44 -1.36 -7.51
C PRO A 93 9.01 -2.72 -8.08
N ARG A 94 9.12 -3.79 -7.31
CA ARG A 94 8.53 -5.08 -7.70
C ARG A 94 7.10 -5.10 -7.18
N ALA A 95 6.13 -5.18 -8.09
CA ALA A 95 4.70 -5.18 -7.76
C ALA A 95 4.30 -6.31 -6.77
N GLU A 96 5.10 -7.38 -6.70
CA GLU A 96 4.90 -8.53 -5.83
C GLU A 96 5.54 -8.39 -4.43
N MET A 97 6.26 -7.29 -4.17
CA MET A 97 6.96 -7.06 -2.89
C MET A 97 6.22 -6.02 -2.04
N GLY A 98 5.25 -6.47 -1.27
CA GLY A 98 4.46 -5.57 -0.44
C GLY A 98 3.74 -6.21 0.73
N LEU A 99 3.00 -5.38 1.45
CA LEU A 99 2.08 -5.79 2.50
C LEU A 99 0.66 -5.55 2.04
N TYR A 100 -0.25 -6.45 2.41
CA TYR A 100 -1.69 -6.26 2.21
C TYR A 100 -2.31 -6.06 3.57
N VAL A 101 -2.71 -4.83 3.84
CA VAL A 101 -3.23 -4.41 5.12
C VAL A 101 -4.75 -4.40 5.03
N ARG A 102 -5.37 -5.22 5.88
CA ARG A 102 -6.82 -5.29 6.09
C ARG A 102 -7.11 -4.90 7.53
N HIS A 103 -8.36 -4.61 7.86
CA HIS A 103 -8.74 -4.17 9.21
C HIS A 103 -8.31 -5.17 10.32
N ASP A 104 -8.34 -6.46 10.02
CA ASP A 104 -8.13 -7.59 10.93
C ASP A 104 -6.81 -8.36 10.72
N VAL A 105 -6.08 -8.11 9.64
CA VAL A 105 -4.85 -8.84 9.33
C VAL A 105 -3.88 -8.00 8.50
N VAL A 106 -2.58 -8.26 8.69
CA VAL A 106 -1.53 -7.80 7.77
C VAL A 106 -0.92 -9.02 7.08
N LEU A 107 -1.09 -9.11 5.76
CA LEU A 107 -0.48 -10.16 4.96
C LEU A 107 0.89 -9.70 4.48
N ASP A 108 1.90 -10.44 4.88
CA ASP A 108 3.30 -10.14 4.62
C ASP A 108 3.78 -10.85 3.35
N GLY A 109 3.83 -10.10 2.25
CA GLY A 109 4.41 -10.50 0.97
C GLY A 109 5.84 -10.00 0.75
N LEU A 110 6.53 -9.55 1.80
CA LEU A 110 7.90 -9.04 1.67
C LEU A 110 8.90 -10.17 1.38
N ILE A 111 9.65 -10.05 0.28
CA ILE A 111 10.75 -10.96 -0.04
C ILE A 111 11.98 -10.59 0.78
N ARG A 112 12.11 -11.15 1.98
CA ARG A 112 13.14 -10.79 2.98
C ARG A 112 14.58 -10.89 2.46
N ALA A 113 14.85 -11.79 1.51
CA ALA A 113 16.18 -11.93 0.91
C ALA A 113 16.64 -10.68 0.15
N LEU A 114 15.70 -9.86 -0.35
CA LEU A 114 15.95 -8.68 -1.18
C LEU A 114 15.89 -7.37 -0.38
N LEU A 115 15.62 -7.44 0.92
CA LEU A 115 15.43 -6.25 1.75
C LEU A 115 16.69 -5.91 2.57
N PRO A 116 16.89 -4.63 2.93
CA PRO A 116 17.95 -4.20 3.85
C PRO A 116 17.74 -4.77 5.26
N GLY A 117 18.80 -4.75 6.07
CA GLY A 117 18.90 -5.48 7.34
C GLY A 117 17.69 -5.34 8.27
N HIS A 118 17.24 -4.11 8.56
CA HIS A 118 16.12 -3.88 9.48
C HIS A 118 14.79 -4.44 8.96
N LEU A 119 14.60 -4.46 7.64
CA LEU A 119 13.41 -4.99 7.00
C LEU A 119 13.45 -6.51 6.82
N LYS A 120 14.58 -7.20 7.07
CA LYS A 120 14.62 -8.67 7.04
C LYS A 120 13.89 -9.29 8.23
N THR A 121 13.89 -8.60 9.36
CA THR A 121 13.38 -9.11 10.65
C THR A 121 12.17 -8.34 11.17
N ILE A 122 11.69 -7.32 10.46
CA ILE A 122 10.52 -6.56 10.86
C ILE A 122 9.27 -7.45 10.89
N ALA A 123 8.55 -7.38 12.01
CA ALA A 123 7.26 -8.05 12.21
C ALA A 123 6.17 -6.99 12.40
N PHE A 124 4.97 -7.31 11.92
CA PHE A 124 3.82 -6.41 11.99
C PHE A 124 2.78 -6.94 12.98
N HIS A 125 2.07 -6.04 13.65
CA HIS A 125 0.94 -6.43 14.48
C HIS A 125 -0.14 -7.09 13.62
N LEU A 126 -0.68 -8.24 14.08
CA LEU A 126 -1.56 -9.10 13.29
C LEU A 126 -0.95 -9.58 11.95
N GLY A 127 0.38 -9.52 11.86
CA GLY A 127 1.15 -9.92 10.69
C GLY A 127 1.26 -11.42 10.55
N ARG A 128 1.08 -11.92 9.33
CA ARG A 128 1.43 -13.31 8.96
C ARG A 128 1.91 -13.37 7.50
N PRO A 129 2.72 -14.38 7.13
CA PRO A 129 3.09 -14.58 5.73
C PRO A 129 1.86 -14.72 4.84
N ILE A 130 1.95 -14.15 3.63
CA ILE A 130 0.97 -14.40 2.57
C ILE A 130 1.01 -15.88 2.17
N ARG A 131 -0.17 -16.45 1.92
CA ARG A 131 -0.38 -17.84 1.51
C ARG A 131 -0.99 -17.88 0.11
N ALA A 132 -1.00 -19.06 -0.49
CA ALA A 132 -1.57 -19.26 -1.83
C ALA A 132 -3.09 -18.97 -1.90
N ASP A 133 -3.80 -19.11 -0.78
CA ASP A 133 -5.23 -18.84 -0.63
C ASP A 133 -5.54 -17.39 -0.22
N ASP A 134 -4.52 -16.61 0.14
CA ASP A 134 -4.64 -15.18 0.36
C ASP A 134 -4.71 -14.45 -0.98
N GLN A 135 -5.85 -14.56 -1.66
CA GLN A 135 -6.09 -13.69 -2.80
C GLN A 135 -6.27 -12.26 -2.26
N PRO A 136 -5.45 -11.28 -2.68
CA PRO A 136 -5.83 -9.89 -2.51
C PRO A 136 -7.11 -9.63 -3.29
N LEU A 137 -7.84 -8.60 -2.85
CA LEU A 137 -9.23 -8.41 -3.24
C LEU A 137 -9.43 -8.30 -4.77
N ASP A 138 -8.40 -7.91 -5.52
CA ASP A 138 -8.36 -8.01 -6.98
C ASP A 138 -6.92 -7.81 -7.49
N TRP A 139 -6.34 -8.81 -8.18
CA TRP A 139 -5.07 -8.67 -8.91
C TRP A 139 -5.29 -8.30 -10.39
N GLY A 140 -6.54 -8.12 -10.84
CA GLY A 140 -6.89 -7.98 -12.26
C GLY A 140 -5.98 -7.00 -12.99
N ASP A 141 -5.56 -7.37 -14.22
CA ASP A 141 -4.63 -6.70 -15.14
C ASP A 141 -4.33 -5.24 -14.80
N TRP A 142 -3.56 -5.03 -13.72
CA TRP A 142 -3.19 -3.72 -13.25
C TRP A 142 -2.26 -3.15 -14.31
N PRO A 143 -2.54 -1.97 -14.91
CA PRO A 143 -1.61 -1.38 -15.85
C PRO A 143 -0.23 -1.29 -15.18
N PRO A 144 0.87 -1.58 -15.90
CA PRO A 144 2.20 -1.45 -15.34
C PRO A 144 2.32 -0.05 -14.73
N THR A 145 2.59 0.00 -13.43
CA THR A 145 2.70 1.28 -12.73
C THR A 145 3.75 2.10 -13.45
N PRO A 146 3.44 3.34 -13.89
CA PRO A 146 4.45 4.20 -14.49
C PRO A 146 5.63 4.25 -13.52
N ASN A 147 6.84 4.00 -14.03
CA ASN A 147 8.03 4.00 -13.19
C ASN A 147 8.09 5.35 -12.47
N PRO A 148 7.87 5.42 -11.13
CA PRO A 148 7.84 6.70 -10.43
C PRO A 148 9.20 7.40 -10.49
N PHE A 149 10.25 6.64 -10.79
CA PHE A 149 11.61 7.13 -10.93
C PHE A 149 11.96 7.62 -12.34
N GLY A 150 11.02 7.58 -13.31
CA GLY A 150 11.24 8.13 -14.66
C GLY A 150 12.39 7.49 -15.45
N VAL A 151 12.89 6.34 -15.03
CA VAL A 151 13.99 5.64 -15.71
C VAL A 151 13.39 4.70 -16.76
N SER A 152 13.43 5.09 -18.03
CA SER A 152 13.19 4.15 -19.12
C SER A 152 14.26 3.07 -19.10
N ALA A 153 13.85 1.80 -19.20
CA ALA A 153 14.75 0.66 -19.37
C ALA A 153 15.53 0.74 -20.68
#